data_AF-A0A2D6BLG5-F1
#
_entry.id   AF-A0A2D6BLG5-F1
#
_cell.length_a   1.000
_cell.length_b   1.000
_cell.length_c   1.000
_cell.angle_alpha   90.00
_cell.angle_beta   90.00
_cell.angle_gamma   90.00
#
_symmetry.space_group_name_H-M   'P 1'
#
loop_
_entity.id
_entity.type
_entity.pdbx_description
1 polymer ?
#
loop_
_entity_poly.entity_id
_entity_poly.type
_entity_poly.pdbx_seq_one_letter_code
_entity_poly.pdbx_strand_id
1 'polypeptide(L)'
;MKSQEAGRGAAIDRAYDRPMRARDLRRAGVLSLLAFLAVLTPASIAPAAEDAEALAADLEELRTCVRQNFPKQSSIQEVKLRVEDRGGSTRDLDVKIWWNRLKAKRSRALIRVLAPEDVRGSSVLMIERDGGSDLFLYSPEMRKTRRITTHTLAGSLFGSDFTYEDFQNLQGLAMDGAAKRLPASIVDGREVDGFEQRPAPGSGSQYERVVTYVTREGCIPFKSEMFESGGALRKVMTASVDELIEEAGVKIPRRIRMEDKLGGTSTVLEIGSAQMNVKIKRRVFDLTSLERASD
;
A
#
# COMPACT_ATOMS: atom_id res chain seq x y z
N MET A 1 55.13 -24.96 -13.05
CA MET A 1 54.25 -25.78 -13.89
C MET A 1 52.86 -25.12 -13.88
N LYS A 2 52.37 -24.74 -15.07
CA LYS A 2 51.07 -24.07 -15.33
C LYS A 2 49.89 -24.96 -14.87
N SER A 3 48.76 -24.42 -14.41
CA SER A 3 47.52 -24.20 -15.21
C SER A 3 46.38 -24.00 -14.17
N GLN A 4 45.62 -22.89 -14.17
CA GLN A 4 44.24 -22.75 -14.71
C GLN A 4 43.27 -23.84 -14.18
N GLU A 5 42.10 -23.52 -13.61
CA GLU A 5 40.99 -22.90 -14.34
C GLU A 5 40.09 -21.97 -13.49
N ALA A 6 39.54 -21.00 -14.21
CA ALA A 6 38.51 -20.06 -13.78
C ALA A 6 37.16 -20.42 -14.42
N GLY A 7 36.08 -20.06 -13.73
CA GLY A 7 34.84 -19.53 -14.29
C GLY A 7 33.99 -20.42 -15.21
N ARG A 8 32.73 -20.62 -14.83
CA ARG A 8 31.61 -20.74 -15.79
C ARG A 8 30.30 -20.35 -15.10
N GLY A 9 29.98 -19.06 -15.19
CA GLY A 9 28.61 -18.56 -15.16
C GLY A 9 28.29 -18.04 -16.55
N ALA A 10 27.22 -18.55 -17.17
CA ALA A 10 26.45 -17.88 -18.22
C ALA A 10 25.25 -18.73 -18.67
N ALA A 11 24.13 -18.04 -18.79
CA ALA A 11 23.10 -18.17 -19.81
C ALA A 11 22.26 -19.46 -19.89
N ILE A 12 20.98 -19.33 -19.50
CA ILE A 12 19.89 -19.98 -20.23
C ILE A 12 18.75 -18.97 -20.35
N ASP A 13 18.65 -18.36 -21.52
CA ASP A 13 17.50 -17.59 -21.99
C ASP A 13 17.12 -18.14 -23.37
N ARG A 14 15.82 -18.10 -23.68
CA ARG A 14 15.10 -18.57 -24.90
C ARG A 14 14.82 -20.06 -25.07
N ALA A 15 13.53 -20.38 -24.98
CA ALA A 15 12.85 -21.16 -26.02
C ALA A 15 11.33 -21.02 -25.83
N TYR A 16 10.65 -20.27 -26.71
CA TYR A 16 9.30 -20.61 -27.19
C TYR A 16 8.95 -19.67 -28.35
N ASP A 17 9.31 -20.09 -29.57
CA ASP A 17 8.81 -19.52 -30.80
C ASP A 17 8.52 -20.69 -31.77
N ARG A 18 7.26 -20.83 -32.18
CA ARG A 18 6.83 -21.76 -33.23
C ARG A 18 5.66 -21.14 -33.98
N PRO A 19 5.82 -20.80 -35.27
CA PRO A 19 4.69 -20.44 -36.12
C PRO A 19 4.03 -21.70 -36.71
N MET A 20 2.70 -21.74 -36.72
CA MET A 20 1.92 -22.71 -37.50
C MET A 20 1.89 -22.31 -38.98
N ARG A 21 2.02 -23.31 -39.86
CA ARG A 21 2.01 -23.18 -41.32
C ARG A 21 0.60 -22.98 -41.87
N ALA A 22 0.50 -22.13 -42.87
CA ALA A 22 -0.66 -21.97 -43.75
C ALA A 22 -0.84 -23.17 -44.71
N ARG A 23 -2.09 -23.41 -45.11
CA ARG A 23 -2.44 -24.21 -46.29
C ARG A 23 -3.45 -23.46 -47.16
N ASP A 24 -3.06 -23.31 -48.41
CA ASP A 24 -3.83 -23.03 -49.63
C ASP A 24 -5.07 -23.95 -49.79
N LEU A 25 -6.07 -23.79 -50.67
CA LEU A 25 -6.33 -23.03 -51.90
C LEU A 25 -7.82 -23.31 -52.24
N ARG A 26 -8.57 -22.38 -52.87
CA ARG A 26 -9.33 -22.58 -54.14
C ARG A 26 -10.36 -21.47 -54.42
N ARG A 27 -10.49 -21.20 -55.72
CA ARG A 27 -11.12 -20.06 -56.42
C ARG A 27 -12.59 -20.33 -56.81
N ALA A 28 -13.37 -19.26 -56.90
CA ALA A 28 -14.36 -18.89 -57.94
C ALA A 28 -15.13 -17.67 -57.38
N GLY A 29 -15.21 -16.48 -57.97
CA GLY A 29 -15.47 -16.11 -59.36
C GLY A 29 -16.93 -15.69 -59.48
N VAL A 30 -17.22 -14.39 -59.63
CA VAL A 30 -18.26 -13.77 -60.51
C VAL A 30 -18.47 -12.28 -60.13
N LEU A 31 -18.53 -11.46 -61.19
CA LEU A 31 -18.75 -10.01 -61.27
C LEU A 31 -20.09 -9.56 -60.65
N SER A 32 -20.14 -8.34 -60.11
CA SER A 32 -20.96 -7.23 -60.70
C SER A 32 -21.13 -6.00 -59.80
N LEU A 33 -21.12 -4.86 -60.50
CA LEU A 33 -21.73 -3.56 -60.20
C LEU A 33 -21.18 -2.70 -59.04
N LEU A 34 -20.44 -1.66 -59.47
CA LEU A 34 -20.36 -0.35 -58.85
C LEU A 34 -21.76 0.18 -58.48
N ALA A 35 -22.06 0.24 -57.19
CA ALA A 35 -23.08 1.11 -56.63
C ALA A 35 -22.40 2.06 -55.64
N PHE A 36 -22.33 3.33 -56.02
CA PHE A 36 -21.87 4.43 -55.19
C PHE A 36 -22.92 4.66 -54.09
N LEU A 37 -22.89 3.87 -53.02
CA LEU A 37 -23.60 4.20 -51.78
C LEU A 37 -22.66 5.07 -50.95
N ALA A 38 -23.02 6.34 -50.79
CA ALA A 38 -22.37 7.22 -49.83
C ALA A 38 -22.43 6.55 -48.45
N VAL A 39 -21.30 6.01 -48.01
CA VAL A 39 -21.10 5.57 -46.63
C VAL A 39 -21.12 6.85 -45.80
N LEU A 40 -22.27 7.22 -45.26
CA LEU A 40 -22.31 8.06 -44.07
C LEU A 40 -21.60 7.25 -42.99
N THR A 41 -20.32 7.51 -42.79
CA THR A 41 -19.61 7.05 -41.60
C THR A 41 -20.32 7.71 -40.42
N PRO A 42 -20.96 6.96 -39.52
CA PRO A 42 -21.33 7.56 -38.25
C PRO A 42 -20.04 8.09 -37.64
N ALA A 43 -20.01 9.39 -37.35
CA ALA A 43 -18.97 9.98 -36.54
C ALA A 43 -18.91 9.14 -35.26
N SER A 44 -17.83 8.39 -35.07
CA SER A 44 -17.54 7.74 -33.80
C SER A 44 -17.49 8.84 -32.76
N ILE A 45 -18.55 8.97 -31.98
CA ILE A 45 -18.48 9.68 -30.71
C ILE A 45 -17.53 8.81 -29.89
N ALA A 46 -16.32 9.31 -29.66
CA ALA A 46 -15.37 8.71 -28.73
C ALA A 46 -15.32 9.55 -27.44
N PRO A 47 -16.41 9.68 -26.67
CA PRO A 47 -16.38 10.49 -25.45
C PRO A 47 -15.66 9.76 -24.30
N ALA A 48 -15.52 8.44 -24.39
CA ALA A 48 -15.03 7.61 -23.28
C ALA A 48 -13.54 7.81 -22.94
N ALA A 49 -12.72 8.30 -23.88
CA ALA A 49 -11.29 8.50 -23.64
C ALA A 49 -11.02 9.84 -22.91
N GLU A 50 -11.72 10.91 -23.30
CA GLU A 50 -11.62 12.23 -22.65
C GLU A 50 -12.16 12.19 -21.22
N ASP A 51 -13.29 11.51 -21.00
CA ASP A 51 -13.87 11.32 -19.67
C ASP A 51 -12.95 10.51 -18.74
N ALA A 52 -12.29 9.47 -19.25
CA ALA A 52 -11.36 8.64 -18.46
C ALA A 52 -10.08 9.40 -18.09
N GLU A 53 -9.54 10.21 -19.00
CA GLU A 53 -8.35 11.04 -18.75
C GLU A 53 -8.66 12.15 -17.73
N ALA A 54 -9.82 12.81 -17.83
CA ALA A 54 -10.27 13.80 -16.87
C ALA A 54 -10.46 13.21 -15.45
N LEU A 55 -11.09 12.03 -15.34
CA LEU A 55 -11.25 11.33 -14.06
C LEU A 55 -9.90 10.89 -13.44
N ALA A 56 -8.94 10.50 -14.28
CA ALA A 56 -7.60 10.15 -13.82
C ALA A 56 -6.84 11.39 -13.30
N ALA A 57 -6.94 12.52 -14.01
CA ALA A 57 -6.35 13.78 -13.57
C ALA A 57 -6.93 14.25 -12.22
N ASP A 58 -8.25 14.14 -12.06
CA ASP A 58 -8.97 14.54 -10.86
C ASP A 58 -8.62 13.66 -9.63
N LEU A 59 -8.35 12.37 -9.84
CA LEU A 59 -7.83 11.50 -8.79
C LEU A 59 -6.38 11.85 -8.38
N GLU A 60 -5.53 12.17 -9.36
CA GLU A 60 -4.14 12.56 -9.09
C GLU A 60 -4.03 13.91 -8.38
N GLU A 61 -4.97 14.83 -8.61
CA GLU A 61 -5.09 16.06 -7.82
C GLU A 61 -5.35 15.75 -6.34
N LEU A 62 -6.38 14.95 -6.04
CA LEU A 62 -6.72 14.55 -4.68
C LEU A 62 -5.54 13.84 -3.99
N ARG A 63 -4.89 12.91 -4.69
CA ARG A 63 -3.70 12.22 -4.19
C ARG A 63 -2.52 13.16 -3.94
N THR A 64 -2.36 14.17 -4.78
CA THR A 64 -1.33 15.20 -4.59
C THR A 64 -1.61 16.01 -3.34
N CYS A 65 -2.88 16.38 -3.11
CA CYS A 65 -3.27 17.05 -1.89
C CYS A 65 -3.02 16.18 -0.65
N VAL A 66 -3.39 14.90 -0.68
CA VAL A 66 -3.11 13.97 0.43
C VAL A 66 -1.60 13.81 0.68
N ARG A 67 -0.79 13.66 -0.38
CA ARG A 67 0.67 13.45 -0.28
C ARG A 67 1.42 14.64 0.33
N GLN A 68 0.85 15.84 0.34
CA GLN A 68 1.47 16.98 1.02
C GLN A 68 1.60 16.74 2.54
N ASN A 69 0.73 15.89 3.09
CA ASN A 69 0.72 15.49 4.49
C ASN A 69 1.56 14.23 4.77
N PHE A 70 2.50 13.89 3.88
CA PHE A 70 3.48 12.83 4.10
C PHE A 70 4.90 13.40 4.24
N PRO A 71 5.79 12.76 5.02
CA PRO A 71 7.19 13.14 5.07
C PRO A 71 7.82 13.15 3.68
N LYS A 72 8.57 14.22 3.37
CA LYS A 72 9.23 14.36 2.07
C LYS A 72 10.40 13.41 1.94
N GLN A 73 11.23 13.33 2.99
CA GLN A 73 12.47 12.54 2.98
C GLN A 73 12.45 11.38 3.99
N SER A 74 12.02 11.63 5.22
CA SER A 74 12.16 10.65 6.31
C SER A 74 11.26 11.01 7.48
N SER A 75 11.02 10.06 8.37
CA SER A 75 10.39 10.31 9.65
C SER A 75 10.87 9.35 10.74
N ILE A 76 10.80 9.82 11.98
CA ILE A 76 10.89 8.99 13.18
C ILE A 76 9.66 9.28 14.03
N GLN A 77 8.92 8.24 14.39
CA GLN A 77 7.72 8.36 15.22
C GLN A 77 7.79 7.42 16.41
N GLU A 78 7.37 7.90 17.57
CA GLU A 78 7.12 7.08 18.75
C GLU A 78 5.61 7.01 18.98
N VAL A 79 5.13 5.78 19.06
CA VAL A 79 3.73 5.43 18.90
C VAL A 79 3.32 4.49 20.01
N LYS A 80 2.18 4.75 20.64
CA LYS A 80 1.52 3.82 21.54
C LYS A 80 0.38 3.13 20.82
N LEU A 81 0.33 1.81 20.88
CA LEU A 81 -0.81 1.02 20.43
C LEU A 81 -1.56 0.52 21.67
N ARG A 82 -2.87 0.68 21.69
CA ARG A 82 -3.78 0.01 22.63
C ARG A 82 -4.68 -0.93 21.86
N VAL A 83 -4.47 -2.22 22.02
CA VAL A 83 -5.27 -3.28 21.40
C VAL A 83 -6.35 -3.71 22.38
N GLU A 84 -7.58 -3.85 21.91
CA GLU A 84 -8.73 -4.32 22.67
C GLU A 84 -9.33 -5.55 21.97
N ASP A 85 -9.45 -6.65 22.70
CA ASP A 85 -10.07 -7.87 22.20
C ASP A 85 -11.60 -7.85 22.30
N ARG A 86 -12.25 -8.91 21.81
CA ARG A 86 -13.72 -9.03 21.82
C ARG A 86 -14.32 -9.05 23.23
N GLY A 87 -13.53 -9.46 24.23
CA GLY A 87 -13.93 -9.48 25.63
C GLY A 87 -13.70 -8.14 26.35
N GLY A 88 -13.14 -7.14 25.67
CA GLY A 88 -12.75 -5.85 26.25
C GLY A 88 -11.41 -5.87 26.98
N SER A 89 -10.63 -6.96 26.89
CA SER A 89 -9.29 -6.98 27.47
C SER A 89 -8.35 -6.13 26.64
N THR A 90 -7.55 -5.30 27.31
CA THR A 90 -6.63 -4.38 26.64
C THR A 90 -5.18 -4.78 26.79
N ARG A 91 -4.39 -4.55 25.74
CA ARG A 91 -2.93 -4.68 25.73
C ARG A 91 -2.29 -3.45 25.09
N ASP A 92 -1.34 -2.85 25.80
CA ASP A 92 -0.59 -1.71 25.30
C ASP A 92 0.76 -2.15 24.70
N LEU A 93 1.21 -1.50 23.63
CA LEU A 93 2.52 -1.65 22.99
C LEU A 93 3.14 -0.28 22.77
N ASP A 94 4.39 -0.09 23.19
CA ASP A 94 5.18 1.08 22.77
C ASP A 94 6.00 0.70 21.55
N VAL A 95 5.93 1.51 20.50
CA VAL A 95 6.48 1.20 19.19
C VAL A 95 7.23 2.40 18.62
N LYS A 96 8.34 2.14 17.94
CA LYS A 96 9.09 3.15 17.20
C LYS A 96 9.13 2.83 15.72
N ILE A 97 8.85 3.84 14.90
CA ILE A 97 8.80 3.73 13.45
C ILE A 97 9.89 4.64 12.87
N TRP A 98 10.74 4.08 12.03
CA TRP A 98 11.64 4.82 11.16
C TRP A 98 11.17 4.64 9.72
N TRP A 99 11.01 5.73 8.99
CA TRP A 99 10.68 5.69 7.57
C TRP A 99 11.66 6.56 6.78
N ASN A 100 12.00 6.13 5.57
CA ASN A 100 12.93 6.86 4.71
C ASN A 100 12.60 6.64 3.23
N ARG A 101 12.51 7.74 2.49
CA ARG A 101 12.32 7.73 1.04
C ARG A 101 13.62 7.29 0.35
N LEU A 102 13.45 6.45 -0.66
CA LEU A 102 14.46 5.97 -1.57
C LEU A 102 14.31 6.66 -2.93
N LYS A 103 15.23 6.34 -3.85
CA LYS A 103 15.13 6.78 -5.25
C LYS A 103 13.92 6.15 -5.94
N ALA A 104 13.45 6.79 -7.00
CA ALA A 104 12.30 6.36 -7.82
C ALA A 104 11.00 6.22 -6.99
N LYS A 105 10.76 7.18 -6.08
CA LYS A 105 9.55 7.26 -5.22
C LYS A 105 9.32 6.08 -4.27
N ARG A 106 10.24 5.12 -4.20
CA ARG A 106 10.21 4.00 -3.26
C ARG A 106 10.49 4.43 -1.83
N SER A 107 10.20 3.57 -0.87
CA SER A 107 10.47 3.79 0.54
C SER A 107 10.97 2.55 1.27
N ARG A 108 11.39 2.74 2.52
CA ARG A 108 11.67 1.66 3.46
C ARG A 108 11.27 2.09 4.85
N ALA A 109 10.82 1.14 5.65
CA ALA A 109 10.36 1.38 7.00
C ALA A 109 10.86 0.29 7.94
N LEU A 110 11.26 0.67 9.16
CA LEU A 110 11.46 -0.24 10.27
C LEU A 110 10.46 0.13 11.35
N ILE A 111 9.71 -0.85 11.83
CA ILE A 111 8.89 -0.73 13.03
C ILE A 111 9.47 -1.67 14.09
N ARG A 112 9.62 -1.19 15.33
CA ARG A 112 10.16 -1.97 16.45
C ARG A 112 9.33 -1.75 17.72
N VAL A 113 8.98 -2.84 18.38
CA VAL A 113 8.35 -2.85 19.70
C VAL A 113 9.40 -2.53 20.76
N LEU A 114 9.15 -1.49 21.55
CA LEU A 114 9.97 -1.04 22.68
C LEU A 114 9.47 -1.60 24.02
N ALA A 115 8.15 -1.80 24.15
CA ALA A 115 7.51 -2.39 25.32
C ALA A 115 6.19 -3.07 24.90
N PRO A 116 5.67 -4.06 25.66
CA PRO A 116 6.19 -4.63 26.90
C PRO A 116 7.37 -5.58 26.69
N GLU A 117 8.01 -6.01 27.79
CA GLU A 117 9.27 -6.77 27.79
C GLU A 117 9.16 -8.12 27.05
N ASP A 118 8.03 -8.80 27.14
CA ASP A 118 7.79 -10.11 26.52
C ASP A 118 7.84 -10.07 24.97
N VAL A 119 7.57 -8.90 24.39
CA VAL A 119 7.61 -8.68 22.93
C VAL A 119 8.63 -7.63 22.51
N ARG A 120 9.41 -7.08 23.45
CA ARG A 120 10.42 -6.04 23.19
C ARG A 120 11.46 -6.52 22.19
N GLY A 121 11.76 -5.67 21.21
CA GLY A 121 12.69 -5.96 20.11
C GLY A 121 12.04 -6.64 18.91
N SER A 122 10.76 -7.08 19.00
CA SER A 122 10.01 -7.53 17.82
C SER A 122 10.01 -6.42 16.78
N SER A 123 10.38 -6.75 15.54
CA SER A 123 10.55 -5.74 14.51
C SER A 123 10.16 -6.22 13.13
N VAL A 124 9.63 -5.29 12.32
CA VAL A 124 9.33 -5.53 10.90
C VAL A 124 10.08 -4.50 10.07
N LEU A 125 10.85 -4.99 9.11
CA LEU A 125 11.51 -4.19 8.08
C LEU A 125 10.77 -4.37 6.77
N MET A 126 10.37 -3.26 6.17
CA MET A 126 9.82 -3.16 4.83
C MET A 126 10.80 -2.43 3.93
N ILE A 127 11.03 -2.97 2.73
CA ILE A 127 11.80 -2.33 1.67
C ILE A 127 10.98 -2.42 0.39
N GLU A 128 10.51 -1.29 -0.11
CA GLU A 128 9.82 -1.24 -1.41
C GLU A 128 10.82 -1.52 -2.54
N ARG A 129 10.35 -2.33 -3.50
CA ARG A 129 11.08 -2.78 -4.69
C ARG A 129 10.23 -2.50 -5.92
N ASP A 130 10.80 -2.77 -7.09
CA ASP A 130 10.04 -2.69 -8.32
C ASP A 130 9.06 -3.87 -8.36
N GLY A 131 7.75 -3.58 -8.43
CA GLY A 131 6.69 -4.59 -8.45
C GLY A 131 6.34 -5.22 -7.09
N GLY A 132 6.68 -4.58 -5.96
CA GLY A 132 6.22 -5.01 -4.63
C GLY A 132 7.11 -4.55 -3.48
N SER A 133 7.15 -5.33 -2.40
CA SER A 133 7.98 -5.04 -1.23
C SER A 133 8.58 -6.31 -0.63
N ASP A 134 9.80 -6.19 -0.11
CA ASP A 134 10.40 -7.19 0.77
C ASP A 134 10.04 -6.87 2.22
N LEU A 135 9.40 -7.81 2.91
CA LEU A 135 9.06 -7.69 4.33
C LEU A 135 9.78 -8.77 5.14
N PHE A 136 10.38 -8.35 6.25
CA PHE A 136 11.09 -9.24 7.17
C PHE A 136 10.60 -8.99 8.59
N LEU A 137 10.17 -10.05 9.28
CA LEU A 137 9.80 -10.02 10.68
C LEU A 137 10.91 -10.69 11.49
N TYR A 138 11.35 -10.02 12.56
CA TYR A 138 12.14 -10.63 13.61
C TYR A 138 11.29 -10.87 14.85
N SER A 139 11.36 -12.11 15.37
CA SER A 139 10.80 -12.50 16.67
C SER A 139 11.95 -12.73 17.66
N PRO A 140 12.01 -11.98 18.77
CA PRO A 140 13.02 -12.17 19.83
C PRO A 140 12.92 -13.53 20.49
N GLU A 141 11.70 -14.03 20.71
CA GLU A 141 11.43 -15.34 21.31
C GLU A 141 12.06 -16.46 20.48
N MET A 142 11.90 -16.39 19.15
CA MET A 142 12.48 -17.37 18.24
C MET A 142 13.93 -17.07 17.86
N ARG A 143 14.44 -15.89 18.21
CA ARG A 143 15.72 -15.33 17.74
C ARG A 143 15.92 -15.50 16.23
N LYS A 144 14.85 -15.28 15.46
CA LYS A 144 14.84 -15.59 14.04
C LYS A 144 14.17 -14.49 13.23
N THR A 145 14.84 -14.13 12.14
CA THR A 145 14.27 -13.32 11.07
C THR A 145 13.61 -14.23 10.05
N ARG A 146 12.33 -13.98 9.74
CA ARG A 146 11.60 -14.65 8.66
C ARG A 146 11.11 -13.63 7.64
N ARG A 147 11.10 -14.02 6.37
CA ARG A 147 10.44 -13.25 5.32
C ARG A 147 8.92 -13.39 5.43
N ILE A 148 8.20 -12.28 5.31
CA ILE A 148 6.74 -12.26 5.12
C ILE A 148 6.49 -12.39 3.62
N THR A 149 5.68 -13.36 3.23
CA THR A 149 5.27 -13.61 1.84
C THR A 149 3.90 -12.98 1.58
N THR A 150 3.52 -12.88 0.30
CA THR A 150 2.21 -12.38 -0.15
C THR A 150 1.04 -13.07 0.58
N HIS A 151 1.12 -14.39 0.79
CA HIS A 151 0.10 -15.17 1.50
C HIS A 151 -0.02 -14.83 3.00
N THR A 152 0.97 -14.16 3.58
CA THR A 152 1.01 -13.81 5.00
C THR A 152 0.80 -12.32 5.26
N LEU A 153 0.52 -11.52 4.22
CA LEU A 153 0.31 -10.07 4.35
C LEU A 153 -0.90 -9.70 5.22
N ALA A 154 -1.92 -10.55 5.23
CA ALA A 154 -3.08 -10.45 6.11
C ALA A 154 -2.76 -10.74 7.59
N GLY A 155 -1.53 -11.11 7.93
CA GLY A 155 -1.10 -11.36 9.30
C GLY A 155 -1.06 -10.08 10.14
N SER A 156 -1.45 -10.21 11.41
CA SER A 156 -1.46 -9.12 12.38
C SER A 156 -0.04 -8.61 12.67
N LEU A 157 0.09 -7.29 12.75
CA LEU A 157 1.27 -6.57 13.18
C LEU A 157 1.28 -6.53 14.71
N PHE A 158 2.11 -7.38 15.31
CA PHE A 158 2.31 -7.48 16.77
C PHE A 158 1.04 -7.75 17.58
N GLY A 159 0.07 -8.47 17.01
CA GLY A 159 -1.18 -8.79 17.69
C GLY A 159 -2.21 -7.66 17.67
N SER A 160 -1.98 -6.59 16.90
CA SER A 160 -2.95 -5.52 16.67
C SER A 160 -3.90 -5.80 15.50
N ASP A 161 -4.90 -4.94 15.32
CA ASP A 161 -5.81 -4.96 14.17
C ASP A 161 -5.16 -4.46 12.88
N PHE A 162 -3.98 -3.83 12.96
CA PHE A 162 -3.19 -3.52 11.77
C PHE A 162 -2.52 -4.78 11.23
N THR A 163 -2.57 -5.00 9.92
CA THR A 163 -1.81 -6.09 9.27
C THR A 163 -0.52 -5.59 8.65
N TYR A 164 0.33 -6.52 8.19
CA TYR A 164 1.50 -6.15 7.40
C TYR A 164 1.10 -5.39 6.13
N GLU A 165 0.01 -5.80 5.48
CA GLU A 165 -0.58 -5.08 4.35
C GLU A 165 -0.98 -3.63 4.72
N ASP A 166 -1.66 -3.45 5.86
CA ASP A 166 -2.06 -2.10 6.31
C ASP A 166 -0.84 -1.20 6.53
N PHE A 167 0.22 -1.75 7.14
CA PHE A 167 1.47 -1.02 7.34
C PHE A 167 2.14 -0.60 6.03
N GLN A 168 2.10 -1.44 4.99
CA GLN A 168 2.59 -1.07 3.66
C GLN A 168 1.77 0.09 3.08
N ASN A 169 0.45 -0.02 3.14
CA ASN A 169 -0.45 0.93 2.51
C ASN A 169 -0.46 2.29 3.23
N LEU A 170 -0.28 2.31 4.55
CA LEU A 170 -0.29 3.54 5.36
C LEU A 170 0.85 4.51 5.03
N GLN A 171 1.96 4.06 4.43
CA GLN A 171 3.10 4.93 4.12
C GLN A 171 2.89 5.83 2.90
N GLY A 172 1.83 5.60 2.12
CA GLY A 172 1.54 6.42 0.95
C GLY A 172 0.11 6.38 0.42
N LEU A 173 -0.78 5.62 1.06
CA LEU A 173 -2.17 5.37 0.64
C LEU A 173 -2.27 4.96 -0.83
N ALA A 174 -1.26 4.24 -1.29
CA ALA A 174 -1.15 3.75 -2.65
C ALA A 174 -1.12 2.23 -2.60
N MET A 175 -2.08 1.64 -3.31
CA MET A 175 -2.11 0.21 -3.60
C MET A 175 -1.81 0.05 -5.08
N ASP A 176 -1.01 -0.95 -5.42
CA ASP A 176 -0.87 -1.38 -6.81
C ASP A 176 -2.23 -1.89 -7.28
N GLY A 177 -2.77 -1.33 -8.37
CA GLY A 177 -4.07 -1.73 -8.90
C GLY A 177 -4.87 -0.58 -9.47
N ALA A 178 -6.18 -0.81 -9.62
CA ALA A 178 -7.10 0.20 -10.14
C ALA A 178 -7.52 1.16 -9.02
N ALA A 179 -7.76 2.42 -9.39
CA ALA A 179 -8.32 3.38 -8.48
C ALA A 179 -9.21 4.37 -9.21
N LYS A 180 -10.21 4.90 -8.51
CA LYS A 180 -11.14 5.91 -9.04
C LYS A 180 -11.50 6.89 -7.95
N ARG A 181 -11.67 8.16 -8.31
CA ARG A 181 -12.29 9.14 -7.40
C ARG A 181 -13.77 8.80 -7.23
N LEU A 182 -14.30 9.10 -6.04
CA LEU A 182 -15.71 9.01 -5.72
C LEU A 182 -16.32 10.41 -5.75
N PRO A 183 -17.64 10.54 -6.01
CA PRO A 183 -18.32 11.80 -5.87
C PRO A 183 -18.11 12.39 -4.47
N ALA A 184 -18.01 13.71 -4.40
CA ALA A 184 -18.03 14.41 -3.13
C ALA A 184 -19.27 14.04 -2.32
N SER A 185 -19.11 13.90 -1.01
CA SER A 185 -20.17 13.44 -0.12
C SER A 185 -20.03 14.03 1.28
N ILE A 186 -20.99 13.71 2.14
CA ILE A 186 -20.91 14.01 3.57
C ILE A 186 -20.80 12.68 4.31
N VAL A 187 -19.71 12.51 5.06
CA VAL A 187 -19.46 11.31 5.88
C VAL A 187 -19.17 11.75 7.31
N ASP A 188 -19.89 11.16 8.26
CA ASP A 188 -19.81 11.49 9.69
C ASP A 188 -19.95 13.01 9.95
N GLY A 189 -20.85 13.65 9.20
CA GLY A 189 -21.15 15.09 9.29
C GLY A 189 -20.14 16.02 8.60
N ARG A 190 -19.15 15.48 7.88
CA ARG A 190 -18.07 16.25 7.26
C ARG A 190 -18.12 16.19 5.74
N GLU A 191 -17.91 17.32 5.07
CA GLU A 191 -17.71 17.34 3.62
C GLU A 191 -16.37 16.71 3.24
N VAL A 192 -16.44 15.73 2.34
CA VAL A 192 -15.29 14.90 2.00
C VAL A 192 -15.20 14.67 0.50
N ASP A 193 -13.97 14.56 0.02
CA ASP A 193 -13.66 13.86 -1.22
C ASP A 193 -13.32 12.41 -0.90
N GLY A 194 -13.43 11.52 -1.89
CA GLY A 194 -13.12 10.12 -1.67
C GLY A 194 -12.52 9.45 -2.88
N PHE A 195 -11.91 8.29 -2.65
CA PHE A 195 -11.46 7.41 -3.72
C PHE A 195 -11.59 5.95 -3.31
N GLU A 196 -11.84 5.09 -4.29
CA GLU A 196 -11.83 3.64 -4.15
C GLU A 196 -10.56 3.09 -4.81
N GLN A 197 -9.88 2.18 -4.13
CA GLN A 197 -8.77 1.39 -4.67
C GLN A 197 -9.14 -0.08 -4.71
N ARG A 198 -8.73 -0.76 -5.78
CA ARG A 198 -8.84 -2.21 -5.95
C ARG A 198 -7.44 -2.77 -6.22
N PRO A 199 -6.89 -3.61 -5.34
CA PRO A 199 -5.56 -4.15 -5.53
C PRO A 199 -5.45 -4.99 -6.81
N ALA A 200 -4.26 -5.01 -7.39
CA ALA A 200 -3.97 -5.78 -8.60
C ALA A 200 -4.17 -7.29 -8.37
N PRO A 201 -4.60 -8.05 -9.39
CA PRO A 201 -4.69 -9.51 -9.31
C PRO A 201 -3.34 -10.12 -8.89
N GLY A 202 -3.38 -11.06 -7.94
CA GLY A 202 -2.18 -11.75 -7.45
C GLY A 202 -1.31 -10.95 -6.47
N SER A 203 -1.73 -9.75 -6.07
CA SER A 203 -1.02 -8.93 -5.05
C SER A 203 -0.92 -9.60 -3.67
N GLY A 204 -1.80 -10.56 -3.37
CA GLY A 204 -1.91 -11.16 -2.04
C GLY A 204 -2.69 -10.31 -1.04
N SER A 205 -3.30 -9.21 -1.49
CA SER A 205 -4.22 -8.39 -0.70
C SER A 205 -5.36 -9.23 -0.13
N GLN A 206 -5.70 -8.99 1.14
CA GLN A 206 -6.91 -9.56 1.74
C GLN A 206 -8.17 -8.75 1.38
N TYR A 207 -7.97 -7.53 0.87
CA TYR A 207 -9.03 -6.60 0.52
C TYR A 207 -9.41 -6.74 -0.95
N GLU A 208 -10.71 -6.80 -1.25
CA GLU A 208 -11.26 -6.66 -2.59
C GLU A 208 -11.24 -5.19 -3.02
N ARG A 209 -11.52 -4.29 -2.08
CA ARG A 209 -11.46 -2.84 -2.27
C ARG A 209 -11.26 -2.09 -0.96
N VAL A 210 -10.65 -0.92 -1.06
CA VAL A 210 -10.50 0.05 0.04
C VAL A 210 -11.12 1.36 -0.41
N VAL A 211 -12.04 1.91 0.38
CA VAL A 211 -12.62 3.23 0.17
C VAL A 211 -12.01 4.18 1.19
N THR A 212 -11.38 5.25 0.74
CA THR A 212 -10.78 6.26 1.61
C THR A 212 -11.47 7.60 1.40
N TYR A 213 -11.86 8.21 2.52
CA TYR A 213 -12.47 9.53 2.57
C TYR A 213 -11.46 10.54 3.13
N VAL A 214 -11.36 11.67 2.45
CA VAL A 214 -10.39 12.72 2.68
C VAL A 214 -11.14 14.01 2.99
N THR A 215 -10.75 14.68 4.05
CA THR A 215 -11.32 15.99 4.38
C THR A 215 -11.00 17.00 3.28
N ARG A 216 -12.01 17.77 2.83
CA ARG A 216 -11.78 18.88 1.89
C ARG A 216 -10.81 19.89 2.47
N GLU A 217 -11.01 20.22 3.74
CA GLU A 217 -10.08 21.05 4.49
C GLU A 217 -8.85 20.23 4.91
N GLY A 218 -7.66 20.67 4.49
CA GLY A 218 -6.40 20.10 4.93
C GLY A 218 -6.01 18.75 4.30
N CYS A 219 -6.86 18.13 3.49
CA CYS A 219 -6.58 16.89 2.75
C CYS A 219 -6.10 15.75 3.65
N ILE A 220 -6.80 15.53 4.77
CA ILE A 220 -6.51 14.50 5.75
C ILE A 220 -7.38 13.27 5.47
N PRO A 221 -6.78 12.10 5.17
CA PRO A 221 -7.49 10.82 5.14
C PRO A 221 -7.99 10.51 6.54
N PHE A 222 -9.29 10.68 6.77
CA PHE A 222 -9.87 10.54 8.12
C PHE A 222 -10.66 9.26 8.31
N LYS A 223 -11.05 8.60 7.23
CA LYS A 223 -11.77 7.33 7.28
C LYS A 223 -11.39 6.46 6.10
N SER A 224 -11.11 5.19 6.36
CA SER A 224 -10.95 4.16 5.35
C SER A 224 -11.80 2.94 5.69
N GLU A 225 -12.52 2.43 4.72
CA GLU A 225 -13.34 1.22 4.83
C GLU A 225 -12.73 0.14 3.94
N MET A 226 -12.32 -0.97 4.54
CA MET A 226 -11.68 -2.08 3.85
C MET A 226 -12.62 -3.26 3.75
N PHE A 227 -12.87 -3.72 2.53
CA PHE A 227 -13.82 -4.79 2.24
C PHE A 227 -13.09 -6.04 1.76
N GLU A 228 -13.47 -7.20 2.26
CA GLU A 228 -12.98 -8.50 1.79
C GLU A 228 -13.80 -9.01 0.60
N SER A 229 -13.41 -10.17 0.05
CA SER A 229 -14.09 -10.78 -1.09
C SER A 229 -15.58 -11.02 -0.80
N GLY A 230 -16.44 -10.64 -1.75
CA GLY A 230 -17.89 -10.74 -1.59
C GLY A 230 -18.50 -9.48 -0.95
N GLY A 231 -17.69 -8.44 -0.73
CA GLY A 231 -18.15 -7.12 -0.31
C GLY A 231 -18.40 -6.97 1.18
N ALA A 232 -18.02 -7.94 2.01
CA ALA A 232 -18.15 -7.82 3.47
C ALA A 232 -17.17 -6.76 4.00
N LEU A 233 -17.66 -5.89 4.89
CA LEU A 233 -16.83 -4.88 5.55
C LEU A 233 -15.94 -5.56 6.59
N ARG A 234 -14.63 -5.61 6.30
CA ARG A 234 -13.65 -6.28 7.15
C ARG A 234 -13.12 -5.35 8.23
N LYS A 235 -12.66 -4.15 7.84
CA LYS A 235 -12.10 -3.15 8.76
C LYS A 235 -12.60 -1.75 8.48
N VAL A 236 -12.63 -0.94 9.53
CA VAL A 236 -12.78 0.51 9.45
C VAL A 236 -11.64 1.17 10.18
N MET A 237 -10.91 2.04 9.49
CA MET A 237 -9.91 2.89 10.07
C MET A 237 -10.44 4.32 10.16
N THR A 238 -10.30 4.98 11.30
CA THR A 238 -10.62 6.39 11.49
C THR A 238 -9.43 7.15 12.06
N ALA A 239 -9.22 8.38 11.63
CA ALA A 239 -8.14 9.24 12.11
C ALA A 239 -8.71 10.55 12.68
N SER A 240 -8.13 11.02 13.79
CA SER A 240 -8.53 12.26 14.44
C SER A 240 -8.14 13.46 13.58
N VAL A 241 -9.11 14.23 13.11
CA VAL A 241 -8.88 15.45 12.32
C VAL A 241 -8.86 16.72 13.16
N ASP A 242 -9.38 16.65 14.38
CA ASP A 242 -9.40 17.78 15.33
C ASP A 242 -8.16 17.80 16.24
N GLU A 243 -7.38 16.72 16.23
CA GLU A 243 -6.11 16.57 16.96
C GLU A 243 -4.99 16.24 15.98
N LEU A 244 -4.34 17.28 15.46
CA LEU A 244 -3.24 17.16 14.50
C LEU A 244 -1.91 17.56 15.13
N ILE A 245 -0.86 16.79 14.81
CA ILE A 245 0.52 17.19 15.01
C ILE A 245 0.96 17.91 13.74
N GLU A 246 1.48 19.13 13.89
CA GLU A 246 2.11 19.87 12.79
C GLU A 246 3.62 19.82 12.95
N GLU A 247 4.31 19.17 12.01
CA GLU A 247 5.76 19.00 12.05
C GLU A 247 6.35 19.16 10.64
N ALA A 248 7.32 20.05 10.48
CA ALA A 248 7.95 20.37 9.20
C ALA A 248 6.95 20.64 8.03
N GLY A 249 5.81 21.27 8.33
CA GLY A 249 4.75 21.58 7.36
C GLY A 249 3.86 20.39 6.98
N VAL A 250 3.95 19.28 7.71
CA VAL A 250 3.13 18.08 7.55
C VAL A 250 2.09 18.03 8.67
N LYS A 251 0.81 17.81 8.31
CA LYS A 251 -0.28 17.60 9.28
C LYS A 251 -0.51 16.10 9.49
N ILE A 252 -0.38 15.64 10.73
CA ILE A 252 -0.43 14.22 11.07
C ILE A 252 -1.54 13.99 12.10
N PRO A 253 -2.52 13.11 11.84
CA PRO A 253 -3.48 12.72 12.85
C PRO A 253 -2.79 12.16 14.10
N ARG A 254 -3.06 12.76 15.26
CA ARG A 254 -2.47 12.31 16.53
C ARG A 254 -2.96 10.92 16.92
N ARG A 255 -4.20 10.59 16.59
CA ARG A 255 -4.84 9.32 16.90
C ARG A 255 -5.43 8.67 15.66
N ILE A 256 -5.21 7.38 15.51
CA ILE A 256 -5.82 6.53 14.48
C ILE A 256 -6.43 5.32 15.18
N ARG A 257 -7.67 4.98 14.86
CA ARG A 257 -8.35 3.78 15.37
C ARG A 257 -8.60 2.82 14.21
N MET A 258 -8.18 1.57 14.36
CA MET A 258 -8.53 0.47 13.48
C MET A 258 -9.55 -0.41 14.20
N GLU A 259 -10.63 -0.76 13.53
CA GLU A 259 -11.65 -1.67 14.05
C GLU A 259 -11.79 -2.86 13.09
N ASP A 260 -11.59 -4.08 13.60
CA ASP A 260 -11.95 -5.29 12.86
C ASP A 260 -13.42 -5.62 13.10
N LYS A 261 -14.26 -5.39 12.09
CA LYS A 261 -15.71 -5.53 12.20
C LYS A 261 -16.15 -7.00 12.28
N LEU A 262 -15.36 -7.92 11.75
CA LEU A 262 -15.64 -9.35 11.83
C LEU A 262 -15.01 -9.98 13.07
N GLY A 263 -13.83 -9.51 13.46
CA GLY A 263 -13.13 -9.89 14.68
C GLY A 263 -13.80 -9.38 15.94
N GLY A 264 -14.46 -8.22 15.88
CA GLY A 264 -14.99 -7.54 17.06
C GLY A 264 -13.87 -7.04 17.98
N THR A 265 -12.76 -6.61 17.39
CA THR A 265 -11.55 -6.13 18.07
C THR A 265 -11.20 -4.73 17.57
N SER A 266 -10.40 -3.99 18.33
CA SER A 266 -9.96 -2.66 17.92
C SER A 266 -8.59 -2.28 18.44
N THR A 267 -7.86 -1.48 17.66
CA THR A 267 -6.56 -0.95 18.04
C THR A 267 -6.58 0.56 17.89
N VAL A 268 -6.20 1.26 18.95
CA VAL A 268 -5.94 2.71 18.92
C VAL A 268 -4.44 2.93 18.84
N LEU A 269 -4.00 3.63 17.81
CA LEU A 269 -2.66 4.14 17.60
C LEU A 269 -2.63 5.61 18.02
N GLU A 270 -1.76 5.95 18.97
CA GLU A 270 -1.51 7.33 19.39
C GLU A 270 -0.05 7.71 19.13
N ILE A 271 0.17 8.79 18.38
CA ILE A 271 1.49 9.32 18.08
C ILE A 271 1.92 10.23 19.22
N GLY A 272 2.93 9.80 19.98
CA GLY A 272 3.50 10.57 21.10
C GLY A 272 4.51 11.61 20.64
N SER A 273 5.38 11.24 19.70
CA SER A 273 6.32 12.17 19.06
C SER A 273 6.50 11.85 17.58
N ALA A 274 6.75 12.88 16.79
CA ALA A 274 6.98 12.76 15.36
C ALA A 274 8.06 13.76 14.94
N GLN A 275 9.11 13.27 14.28
CA GLN A 275 10.16 14.09 13.71
C GLN A 275 10.19 13.85 12.21
N MET A 276 10.08 14.91 11.41
CA MET A 276 10.03 14.82 9.95
C MET A 276 11.33 15.31 9.32
N ASN A 277 11.69 14.71 8.18
CA ASN A 277 12.84 15.08 7.36
C ASN A 277 14.19 15.07 8.11
N VAL A 278 14.31 14.18 9.12
CA VAL A 278 15.53 13.99 9.90
C VAL A 278 16.50 13.00 9.25
N LYS A 279 17.81 13.19 9.45
CA LYS A 279 18.82 12.30 8.86
C LYS A 279 18.86 10.96 9.60
N ILE A 280 18.40 9.89 8.94
CA ILE A 280 18.46 8.53 9.48
C ILE A 280 19.64 7.77 8.88
N LYS A 281 20.47 7.16 9.73
CA LYS A 281 21.62 6.36 9.28
C LYS A 281 21.12 5.15 8.48
N ARG A 282 21.76 4.85 7.34
CA ARG A 282 21.35 3.73 6.46
C ARG A 282 21.24 2.40 7.21
N ARG A 283 22.14 2.17 8.16
CA ARG A 283 22.24 0.95 8.97
C ARG A 283 20.98 0.60 9.74
N VAL A 284 20.13 1.57 10.06
CA VAL A 284 18.84 1.32 10.76
C VAL A 284 17.99 0.31 9.99
N PHE A 285 18.10 0.29 8.66
CA PHE A 285 17.30 -0.55 7.78
C PHE A 285 18.06 -1.78 7.25
N ASP A 286 19.19 -2.13 7.85
CA ASP A 286 19.91 -3.37 7.51
C ASP A 286 19.23 -4.55 8.21
N LEU A 287 19.27 -5.75 7.61
CA LEU A 287 18.66 -6.95 8.22
C LEU A 287 19.21 -7.25 9.61
N THR A 288 20.49 -6.99 9.86
CA THR A 288 21.12 -7.17 11.17
C THR A 288 20.60 -6.21 12.23
N SER A 289 19.97 -5.09 11.84
CA SER A 289 19.32 -4.19 12.78
C SER A 289 18.01 -4.74 13.31
N LEU A 290 17.36 -5.69 12.62
CA LEU A 290 16.14 -6.33 13.14
C LEU A 290 16.35 -7.01 14.50
N GLU A 291 17.56 -7.52 14.74
CA GLU A 291 17.90 -8.28 15.94
C GLU A 291 18.23 -7.39 17.15
N ARG A 292 18.24 -6.05 17.01
CA ARG A 292 18.54 -5.13 18.11
C ARG A 292 17.31 -4.89 18.98
N ALA A 293 17.50 -4.94 20.30
CA ALA A 293 16.47 -4.63 21.29
C ALA A 293 16.16 -3.11 21.41
N SER A 294 17.14 -2.26 21.11
CA SER A 294 17.01 -0.79 21.07
C SER A 294 18.19 -0.20 20.29
N ASP A 295 18.01 1.00 19.71
CA ASP A 295 19.06 1.74 18.99
C ASP A 295 19.76 2.77 19.88
#